data_AF-A0A2V6FJD3-F1
#
_entry.id   AF-A0A2V6FJD3-F1
#
_cell.length_a   1.000
_cell.length_b   1.000
_cell.length_c   1.000
_cell.angle_alpha   90.00
_cell.angle_beta   90.00
_cell.angle_gamma   90.00
#
_symmetry.space_group_name_H-M   'P 1'
#
loop_
_entity.id
_entity.type
_entity.pdbx_description
1 polymer ?
#
loop_
_entity_poly.entity_id
_entity_poly.type
_entity_poly.pdbx_seq_one_letter_code
_entity_poly.pdbx_strand_id
1 'polypeptide(L)'
;MVWHEHKTPVVYRDVIVQVSDDPEFKNDVRTLFNNDQDNSSGLGTGTDREYFENHEGKLIDAKGTKARYVRCYSKGNTDHALNSYTEIEVYALPAR
;
A
#
# COMPACT_ATOMS: atom_id res chain seq x y z
N MET A 1 2.00 6.23 6.07
CA MET A 1 2.45 6.83 4.82
C MET A 1 3.43 5.88 4.15
N VAL A 2 3.47 5.87 2.82
CA VAL A 2 4.44 5.09 2.04
C VAL A 2 5.11 6.02 1.04
N TRP A 3 6.42 5.86 0.89
CA TRP A 3 7.20 6.52 -0.15
C TRP A 3 7.92 5.46 -0.97
N HIS A 4 7.93 5.70 -2.27
CA HIS A 4 8.81 5.01 -3.18
C HIS A 4 9.88 5.96 -3.75
N GLU A 5 10.74 5.43 -4.62
CA GLU A 5 11.69 6.24 -5.38
C GLU A 5 10.93 7.26 -6.26
N HIS A 6 11.32 8.53 -6.13
CA HIS A 6 10.64 9.67 -6.77
C HIS A 6 11.61 10.60 -7.51
N LYS A 7 12.77 10.08 -7.92
CA LYS A 7 13.76 10.86 -8.69
C LYS A 7 13.29 11.18 -10.10
N THR A 8 12.40 10.35 -10.64
CA THR A 8 11.77 10.51 -11.95
C THR A 8 10.25 10.53 -11.78
N PRO A 9 9.51 11.24 -12.66
CA PRO A 9 8.05 11.20 -12.64
C PRO A 9 7.56 9.82 -13.07
N VAL A 10 7.12 9.03 -12.09
CA VAL A 10 6.56 7.68 -12.31
C VAL A 10 5.20 7.57 -11.64
N VAL A 11 4.33 6.76 -12.24
CA VAL A 11 3.05 6.38 -11.65
C VAL A 11 3.19 4.98 -11.05
N TYR A 12 2.87 4.84 -9.77
CA TYR A 12 2.88 3.54 -9.10
C TYR A 12 1.55 2.81 -9.29
N ARG A 13 1.65 1.53 -9.62
CA ARG A 13 0.53 0.63 -9.93
C ARG A 13 0.56 -0.61 -9.06
N ASP A 14 -0.62 -1.19 -8.90
CA ASP A 14 -0.90 -2.37 -8.08
C ASP A 14 -0.31 -2.27 -6.66
N VAL A 15 -0.31 -1.06 -6.11
CA VAL A 15 -0.01 -0.77 -4.71
C VAL A 15 -1.21 -1.14 -3.87
N ILE A 16 -0.98 -2.06 -2.95
CA ILE A 16 -2.00 -2.63 -2.08
C ILE A 16 -1.48 -2.58 -0.65
N VAL A 17 -2.25 -1.97 0.24
CA VAL A 17 -1.95 -1.90 1.67
C VAL A 17 -3.06 -2.58 2.44
N GLN A 18 -2.67 -3.61 3.19
CA GLN A 18 -3.56 -4.45 3.97
C GLN A 18 -3.13 -4.50 5.41
N VAL A 19 -4.08 -4.77 6.29
CA VAL A 19 -3.85 -5.01 7.72
C VAL A 19 -4.54 -6.28 8.19
N SER A 20 -3.94 -6.96 9.16
CA SER A 20 -4.52 -8.14 9.78
C SER A 20 -3.98 -8.34 11.21
N ASP A 21 -4.67 -9.14 12.01
CA ASP A 21 -4.15 -9.69 13.26
C ASP A 21 -3.42 -11.03 13.04
N ASP A 22 -3.54 -11.61 11.85
CA ASP A 22 -2.83 -12.81 11.41
C ASP A 22 -1.50 -12.43 10.71
N PRO A 23 -0.33 -12.85 11.23
CA PRO A 23 0.96 -12.56 10.58
C PRO A 23 1.10 -13.15 9.19
N GLU A 24 0.35 -14.21 8.87
CA GLU A 24 0.33 -14.81 7.53
C GLU A 24 -0.67 -14.11 6.59
N PHE A 25 -1.56 -13.27 7.14
CA PHE A 25 -2.72 -12.66 6.49
C PHE A 25 -3.53 -13.68 5.68
N LYS A 26 -3.87 -14.81 6.31
CA LYS A 26 -4.83 -15.77 5.75
C LYS A 26 -6.24 -15.45 6.21
N ASN A 27 -6.38 -14.83 7.39
CA ASN A 27 -7.66 -14.53 8.03
C ASN A 27 -7.83 -13.03 8.27
N ASP A 28 -9.08 -12.56 8.24
CA ASP A 28 -9.52 -11.20 8.59
C ASP A 28 -8.69 -10.06 7.99
N VAL A 29 -8.26 -10.26 6.74
CA VAL A 29 -7.46 -9.30 5.98
C VAL A 29 -8.33 -8.14 5.55
N ARG A 30 -7.93 -6.93 5.96
CA ARG A 30 -8.64 -5.69 5.63
C ARG A 30 -7.76 -4.83 4.73
N THR A 31 -8.29 -4.45 3.58
CA THR A 31 -7.61 -3.58 2.62
C THR A 31 -7.85 -2.12 2.99
N LEU A 32 -6.77 -1.37 3.19
CA LEU A 32 -6.79 0.08 3.43
C LEU A 32 -6.67 0.88 2.14
N PHE A 33 -5.92 0.36 1.17
CA PHE A 33 -5.70 0.95 -0.14
C PHE A 33 -5.44 -0.15 -1.17
N ASN A 34 -6.00 -0.03 -2.37
CA ASN A 34 -5.76 -0.93 -3.48
C ASN A 34 -6.06 -0.24 -4.82
N ASN A 35 -5.02 0.02 -5.61
CA ASN A 35 -5.13 0.55 -6.97
C ASN A 35 -4.92 -0.50 -8.08
N ASP A 36 -4.88 -1.80 -7.75
CA ASP A 36 -4.89 -2.94 -8.67
C ASP A 36 -6.31 -3.19 -9.21
N GLN A 37 -6.74 -2.39 -10.19
CA GLN A 37 -8.12 -2.40 -10.69
C GLN A 37 -8.46 -3.62 -11.56
N ASP A 38 -7.47 -4.27 -12.16
CA ASP A 38 -7.67 -5.49 -12.95
C ASP A 38 -7.41 -6.76 -12.14
N ASN A 39 -7.09 -6.62 -10.84
CA ASN A 39 -6.76 -7.69 -9.91
C ASN A 39 -5.59 -8.56 -10.40
N SER A 40 -4.64 -7.97 -11.12
CA SER A 40 -3.48 -8.69 -11.67
C SER A 40 -2.50 -9.16 -10.60
N SER A 41 -2.66 -8.71 -9.34
CA SER A 41 -1.90 -9.15 -8.17
C SER A 41 -2.65 -10.17 -7.30
N GLY A 42 -3.92 -10.45 -7.60
CA GLY A 42 -4.70 -11.53 -6.97
C GLY A 42 -5.09 -11.28 -5.51
N LEU A 43 -4.99 -10.03 -5.03
CA LEU A 43 -5.35 -9.63 -3.66
C LEU A 43 -6.70 -8.90 -3.58
N GLY A 44 -7.53 -9.07 -4.62
CA GLY A 44 -8.85 -8.46 -4.76
C GLY A 44 -8.82 -7.26 -5.71
N THR A 45 -9.95 -7.00 -6.37
CA THR A 45 -10.12 -5.86 -7.28
C THR A 45 -10.09 -4.54 -6.52
N GLY A 46 -9.11 -3.70 -6.85
CA GLY A 46 -8.94 -2.36 -6.31
C GLY A 46 -9.97 -1.35 -6.82
N THR A 47 -10.17 -0.29 -6.04
CA THR A 47 -11.06 0.83 -6.40
C THR A 47 -10.36 2.18 -6.28
N ASP A 48 -9.14 2.20 -5.75
CA ASP A 48 -8.34 3.40 -5.65
C ASP A 48 -7.67 3.73 -6.99
N ARG A 49 -7.30 5.00 -7.13
CA ARG A 49 -6.55 5.44 -8.30
C ARG A 49 -5.06 5.20 -8.10
N GLU A 50 -4.39 4.88 -9.20
CA GLU A 50 -2.95 5.08 -9.32
C GLU A 50 -2.56 6.52 -9.00
N TYR A 51 -1.29 6.72 -8.66
CA TYR A 51 -0.79 8.02 -8.25
C TYR A 51 0.63 8.25 -8.75
N PHE A 52 0.94 9.52 -9.03
CA PHE A 52 2.32 9.95 -9.24
C PHE A 52 3.04 9.95 -7.91
N GLU A 53 4.22 9.35 -7.87
CA GLU A 53 5.07 9.43 -6.69
C GLU A 53 5.79 10.79 -6.62
N ASN A 54 5.92 11.33 -5.41
CA ASN A 54 6.62 12.57 -5.16
C ASN A 54 7.27 12.55 -3.76
N HIS A 55 7.86 13.67 -3.34
CA HIS A 55 8.53 13.78 -2.04
C HIS A 55 7.54 13.80 -0.84
N GLU A 56 6.26 14.09 -1.07
CA GLU A 56 5.22 14.07 -0.02
C GLU A 56 4.75 12.64 0.28
N GLY A 57 4.98 11.71 -0.65
CA GLY A 57 4.59 10.31 -0.53
C GLY A 57 3.08 10.10 -0.64
N LYS A 58 2.66 8.84 -0.43
CA LYS A 58 1.25 8.47 -0.42
C LYS A 58 0.74 8.34 1.01
N LEU A 59 -0.15 9.26 1.38
CA LEU A 59 -0.99 9.10 2.56
C LEU A 59 -2.08 8.05 2.29
N ILE A 60 -2.16 7.07 3.19
CA ILE A 60 -3.19 6.04 3.19
C ILE A 60 -3.95 6.17 4.50
N ASP A 61 -5.24 6.48 4.40
CA ASP A 61 -6.10 6.61 5.57
C ASP A 61 -6.46 5.22 6.11
N ALA A 62 -5.95 4.91 7.30
CA ALA A 62 -6.21 3.65 7.99
C ALA A 62 -7.60 3.59 8.63
N LYS A 63 -8.36 4.68 8.66
CA LYS A 63 -9.74 4.77 9.18
C LYS A 63 -9.91 4.25 10.62
N GLY A 64 -8.84 4.36 11.43
CA GLY A 64 -8.82 3.83 12.80
C GLY A 64 -8.88 2.30 12.90
N THR A 65 -8.55 1.58 11.82
CA THR A 65 -8.61 0.11 11.78
C THR A 65 -7.66 -0.50 12.80
N LYS A 66 -8.19 -1.25 13.77
CA LYS A 66 -7.39 -1.98 14.75
C LYS A 66 -6.81 -3.25 14.12
N ALA A 67 -5.48 -3.36 14.09
CA ALA A 67 -4.77 -4.53 13.60
C ALA A 67 -3.36 -4.62 14.20
N ARG A 68 -2.73 -5.79 14.14
CA ARG A 68 -1.34 -6.00 14.58
C ARG A 68 -0.30 -5.86 13.47
N TYR A 69 -0.63 -6.26 12.26
CA TYR A 69 0.29 -6.33 11.13
C TYR A 69 -0.19 -5.44 9.98
N VAL A 70 0.78 -4.82 9.29
CA VAL A 70 0.58 -4.09 8.04
C VAL A 70 1.39 -4.78 6.96
N ARG A 71 0.80 -4.96 5.77
CA ARG A 71 1.46 -5.46 4.57
C ARG A 71 1.37 -4.40 3.49
N CYS A 72 2.52 -4.01 2.95
CA CYS A 72 2.60 -3.23 1.73
C CYS A 72 3.01 -4.16 0.59
N TYR A 73 2.20 -4.20 -0.45
CA TYR A 73 2.46 -4.91 -1.69
C TYR A 73 2.47 -3.90 -2.84
N SER A 74 3.32 -4.12 -3.84
CA SER A 74 3.34 -3.34 -5.07
C SER A 74 3.83 -4.21 -6.23
N LYS A 75 3.52 -3.79 -7.47
CA LYS A 75 3.96 -4.47 -8.70
C LYS A 75 4.57 -3.47 -9.68
N GLY A 76 5.54 -2.72 -9.19
CA GLY A 76 6.29 -1.75 -9.97
C GLY A 76 5.53 -0.46 -10.29
N ASN A 77 5.99 0.21 -11.33
CA ASN A 77 5.52 1.53 -11.75
C ASN A 77 5.57 1.62 -13.29
N THR A 78 5.25 2.79 -13.86
CA THR A 78 5.25 3.01 -15.31
C THR A 78 6.61 2.87 -16.00
N ASP A 79 7.72 2.94 -15.27
CA ASP A 79 9.08 2.84 -15.81
C ASP A 79 9.65 1.42 -15.71
N HIS A 80 9.46 0.75 -14.56
CA HIS A 80 10.01 -0.59 -14.33
C HIS A 80 9.21 -1.43 -13.32
N ALA A 81 9.48 -2.74 -13.30
CA ALA A 81 8.80 -3.70 -12.43
C ALA A 81 9.30 -3.75 -10.98
N LEU A 82 10.31 -2.94 -10.61
CA LEU A 82 10.89 -2.95 -9.26
C LEU A 82 9.98 -2.29 -8.22
N ASN A 83 9.98 -2.87 -7.02
CA ASN A 83 9.32 -2.34 -5.83
C ASN A 83 10.31 -1.52 -5.00
N SER A 84 10.45 -0.24 -5.33
CA SER A 84 11.47 0.65 -4.76
C SER A 84 10.94 1.49 -3.59
N TYR A 85 10.62 0.87 -2.45
CA TYR A 85 10.25 1.62 -1.24
C TYR A 85 11.46 2.36 -0.67
N THR A 86 11.27 3.64 -0.33
CA THR A 86 12.29 4.46 0.33
C THR A 86 11.97 4.65 1.81
N GLU A 87 10.69 4.74 2.17
CA GLU A 87 10.24 4.93 3.54
C GLU A 87 8.81 4.40 3.76
N ILE A 88 8.54 3.89 4.96
CA ILE A 88 7.20 3.50 5.42
C ILE A 88 7.05 3.98 6.86
N GLU A 89 5.99 4.76 7.09
CA GLU A 89 5.63 5.23 8.42
C GLU A 89 4.24 4.74 8.80
N VAL A 90 4.12 4.13 9.98
CA VAL A 90 2.83 3.65 10.52
C VAL A 90 2.53 4.41 11.80
N TYR A 91 1.42 5.13 11.78
CA TYR A 91 0.93 5.92 12.91
C TYR A 91 -0.25 5.21 13.56
N ALA A 92 -0.21 5.07 14.87
CA ALA A 92 -1.28 4.45 15.65
C ALA A 92 -1.45 5.19 16.98
N LEU A 93 -2.68 5.18 17.49
CA LEU A 93 -2.92 5.54 18.88
C LEU A 93 -2.37 4.43 19.80
N PRO A 94 -1.98 4.76 21.04
CA PRO A 94 -1.56 3.76 22.00
C PRO A 94 -2.58 2.62 22.12
N ALA A 95 -2.11 1.38 22.19
CA ALA A 95 -2.96 0.26 22.54
C ALA A 95 -3.53 0.47 23.95
N ARG A 96 -4.84 0.25 24.11
CA ARG A 96 -5.47 0.15 25.43
C ARG A 96 -5.14 -1.17 26.09
#